data_AF-A0A2G5X987-F1
#
_entry.id   AF-A0A2G5X987-F1
#
_cell.length_a   1.000
_cell.length_b   1.000
_cell.length_c   1.000
_cell.angle_alpha   90.00
_cell.angle_beta   90.00
_cell.angle_gamma   90.00
#
_symmetry.space_group_name_H-M   'P 1'
#
loop_
_entity.id
_entity.type
_entity.pdbx_description
1 polymer ?
#
loop_
_entity_poly.entity_id
_entity_poly.type
_entity_poly.pdbx_seq_one_letter_code
_entity_poly.pdbx_strand_id
1 'polypeptide(L)'
;MKSKQSKLILALGALLLVISTIFAQQAYAGDGFFSNFKKFNKHTYVGPFDISGHSKKEAKKKLLMDFSGLEQNMLVQLIVQDDQVDVPADIVSFDPDATLNQVKNGNDNSLVASVSREGLRTVMKQNFNSLTFNEDEVEKIASQIEVQLRSGIMPQQIYIANFIPELYEQKQVIASAEYKVDELAKGLRLLMEDLDGLEIQPNTSFSFREYLEGKESASATDLQMTIMASLLYKAALQTNWVMDERNISTELPLGVEPGFEAAINRKLNLDFIFTNPNQTVFTIRTKWTGSQLELSIEGLPFVHRYDTEVESITKYDPKTVIRYSAFVSAGAIEIVDKGKKGMEVAVKRNVMLNGSLEEIEDVSIDFYAPQPIIERHSLEKVVEQVPDSNVDSNSGNADGNSSTNGSTDNPSNSGNSSTGSPDGNSSNGNNSGSSTGSGSGSDGNSSNTGSGSTGSGSSTGSGSGNNGSSSGNGSSNSNGSGGKDDVKYDYDKGGNLIKVDKNGNPID
;
A
#
# COMPACT_ATOMS: atom_id res chain seq x y z
N MET A 1 -13.79 -70.75 75.97
CA MET A 1 -14.12 -69.80 74.88
C MET A 1 -13.12 -68.64 74.73
N LYS A 2 -12.75 -67.91 75.81
CA LYS A 2 -11.95 -66.67 75.74
C LYS A 2 -10.69 -66.70 74.83
N SER A 3 -9.94 -67.79 74.78
CA SER A 3 -8.68 -67.90 73.99
C SER A 3 -8.84 -68.01 72.47
N LYS A 4 -10.04 -68.29 71.92
CA LYS A 4 -10.29 -68.22 70.48
C LYS A 4 -10.57 -66.79 70.01
N GLN A 5 -11.28 -65.99 70.82
CA GLN A 5 -11.58 -64.60 70.47
C GLN A 5 -10.34 -63.69 70.53
N SER A 6 -9.43 -63.88 71.50
CA SER A 6 -8.18 -63.11 71.54
C SER A 6 -7.32 -63.34 70.29
N LYS A 7 -7.23 -64.58 69.80
CA LYS A 7 -6.52 -64.90 68.53
C LYS A 7 -7.20 -64.27 67.30
N LEU A 8 -8.53 -64.24 67.26
CA LEU A 8 -9.26 -63.59 66.17
C LEU A 8 -9.04 -62.07 66.15
N ILE A 9 -9.08 -61.42 67.31
CA ILE A 9 -8.82 -59.98 67.46
C ILE A 9 -7.37 -59.65 67.10
N LEU A 10 -6.40 -60.47 67.52
CA LEU A 10 -4.99 -60.28 67.17
C LEU A 10 -4.76 -60.41 65.66
N ALA A 11 -5.39 -61.40 65.01
CA ALA A 11 -5.32 -61.58 63.56
C ALA A 11 -5.97 -60.42 62.78
N LEU A 12 -7.11 -59.91 63.27
CA LEU A 12 -7.79 -58.75 62.65
C LEU A 12 -6.95 -57.47 62.81
N GLY A 13 -6.33 -57.26 63.97
CA GLY A 13 -5.40 -56.15 64.21
C GLY A 13 -4.13 -56.22 63.35
N ALA A 14 -3.56 -57.42 63.18
CA ALA A 14 -2.44 -57.64 62.27
C ALA A 14 -2.82 -57.38 60.81
N LEU A 15 -4.00 -57.83 60.37
CA LEU A 15 -4.53 -57.54 59.04
C LEU A 15 -4.71 -56.02 58.82
N LEU A 16 -5.26 -55.31 59.81
CA LEU A 16 -5.40 -53.85 59.77
C LEU A 16 -4.06 -53.12 59.70
N LEU A 17 -3.01 -53.62 60.35
CA LEU A 17 -1.65 -53.08 60.26
C LEU A 17 -0.98 -53.36 58.91
N VAL A 18 -1.20 -54.53 58.30
CA VAL A 18 -0.73 -54.81 56.93
C VAL A 18 -1.46 -53.92 55.92
N ILE A 19 -2.77 -53.75 56.06
CA ILE A 19 -3.56 -52.84 55.22
C ILE A 19 -3.09 -51.38 55.42
N SER A 20 -2.91 -50.91 56.65
CA SER A 20 -2.49 -49.52 56.90
C SER A 20 -1.06 -49.24 56.45
N THR A 21 -0.14 -50.21 56.50
CA THR A 21 1.22 -50.05 55.96
C THR A 21 1.25 -50.02 54.44
N ILE A 22 0.44 -50.84 53.76
CA ILE A 22 0.26 -50.74 52.31
C ILE A 22 -0.31 -49.36 51.93
N PHE A 23 -1.34 -48.88 52.62
CA PHE A 23 -1.90 -47.54 52.38
C PHE A 23 -0.92 -46.41 52.73
N ALA A 24 -0.09 -46.55 53.76
CA ALA A 24 0.91 -45.55 54.14
C ALA A 24 2.03 -45.44 53.11
N GLN A 25 2.51 -46.56 52.54
CA GLN A 25 3.49 -46.53 51.45
C GLN A 25 2.89 -45.91 50.18
N GLN A 26 1.63 -46.23 49.86
CA GLN A 26 0.84 -45.60 48.78
C GLN A 26 0.53 -44.11 49.03
N ALA A 27 0.65 -43.61 50.26
CA ALA A 27 0.45 -42.20 50.59
C ALA A 27 1.76 -41.38 50.61
N TYR A 28 2.90 -42.02 50.89
CA TYR A 28 4.22 -41.39 50.87
C TYR A 28 4.87 -41.37 49.47
N ALA A 29 4.59 -42.37 48.63
CA ALA A 29 4.78 -42.22 47.19
C ALA A 29 3.64 -41.33 46.65
N GLY A 30 3.96 -40.11 46.25
CA GLY A 30 2.99 -39.04 45.95
C GLY A 30 2.04 -39.24 44.76
N ASP A 31 2.01 -40.44 44.15
CA ASP A 31 1.16 -40.81 43.01
C ASP A 31 0.34 -42.09 43.25
N GLY A 32 0.12 -42.46 44.52
CA GLY A 32 -0.75 -43.58 44.87
C GLY A 32 -2.23 -43.34 44.55
N PHE A 33 -3.03 -44.41 44.62
CA PHE A 33 -4.42 -44.55 44.14
C PHE A 33 -5.36 -43.34 44.32
N PHE A 34 -5.20 -42.54 45.39
CA PHE A 34 -6.02 -41.36 45.67
C PHE A 34 -5.72 -40.13 44.78
N SER A 35 -4.57 -40.07 44.10
CA SER A 35 -4.24 -38.97 43.16
C SER A 35 -5.30 -38.82 42.07
N ASN A 36 -5.83 -39.94 41.57
CA ASN A 36 -6.88 -40.03 40.57
C ASN A 36 -8.26 -39.52 41.03
N PHE A 37 -8.48 -39.33 42.33
CA PHE A 37 -9.73 -38.77 42.89
C PHE A 37 -9.61 -37.30 43.28
N LYS A 38 -8.38 -36.76 43.33
CA LYS A 38 -8.16 -35.32 43.57
C LYS A 38 -8.58 -34.54 42.32
N LYS A 39 -9.52 -33.63 42.48
CA LYS A 39 -9.97 -32.69 41.44
C LYS A 39 -9.08 -31.44 41.44
N PHE A 40 -8.90 -30.83 40.27
CA PHE A 40 -8.23 -29.54 40.15
C PHE A 40 -9.05 -28.43 40.81
N ASN A 41 -8.36 -27.45 41.39
CA ASN A 41 -8.98 -26.27 41.98
C ASN A 41 -9.74 -25.45 40.92
N LYS A 42 -10.66 -24.57 41.36
CA LYS A 42 -11.21 -23.52 40.50
C LYS A 42 -10.10 -22.63 39.93
N HIS A 43 -10.31 -22.12 38.73
CA HIS A 43 -9.33 -21.31 37.99
C HIS A 43 -8.03 -22.09 37.73
N THR A 44 -8.15 -23.35 37.31
CA THR A 44 -7.01 -24.12 36.79
C THR A 44 -7.19 -24.29 35.28
N TYR A 45 -6.42 -23.56 34.50
CA TYR A 45 -6.47 -23.60 33.03
C TYR A 45 -5.20 -24.21 32.44
N VAL A 46 -5.31 -24.70 31.20
CA VAL A 46 -4.20 -25.05 30.32
C VAL A 46 -4.41 -24.30 29.01
N GLY A 47 -3.65 -23.22 28.77
CA GLY A 47 -3.97 -22.26 27.72
C GLY A 47 -5.43 -21.80 27.82
N PRO A 48 -6.24 -21.87 26.74
CA PRO A 48 -7.66 -21.54 26.80
C PRO A 48 -8.56 -22.59 27.48
N PHE A 49 -8.03 -23.77 27.85
CA PHE A 49 -8.83 -24.91 28.26
C PHE A 49 -8.99 -25.00 29.79
N ASP A 50 -10.22 -24.79 30.30
CA ASP A 50 -10.54 -25.01 31.71
C ASP A 50 -10.49 -26.50 32.06
N ILE A 51 -9.78 -26.85 33.14
CA ILE A 51 -9.75 -28.18 33.75
C ILE A 51 -10.23 -28.17 35.22
N SER A 52 -10.75 -27.03 35.69
CA SER A 52 -11.29 -26.84 37.05
C SER A 52 -12.34 -27.89 37.43
N GLY A 53 -12.22 -28.47 38.62
CA GLY A 53 -13.19 -29.44 39.13
C GLY A 53 -13.15 -30.82 38.46
N HIS A 54 -12.31 -31.04 37.45
CA HIS A 54 -12.01 -32.37 36.91
C HIS A 54 -10.89 -33.05 37.69
N SER A 55 -10.93 -34.37 37.82
CA SER A 55 -9.78 -35.19 38.23
C SER A 55 -8.76 -35.30 37.09
N LYS A 56 -7.52 -35.70 37.37
CA LYS A 56 -6.47 -35.89 36.33
C LYS A 56 -6.94 -36.79 35.17
N LYS A 57 -7.75 -37.82 35.45
CA LYS A 57 -8.32 -38.73 34.45
C LYS A 57 -9.48 -38.13 33.64
N GLU A 58 -10.31 -37.28 34.26
CA GLU A 58 -11.37 -36.53 33.56
C GLU A 58 -10.76 -35.43 32.69
N ALA A 59 -9.79 -34.66 33.22
CA ALA A 59 -9.07 -33.62 32.52
C ALA A 59 -8.30 -34.17 31.31
N LYS A 60 -7.63 -35.33 31.43
CA LYS A 60 -6.97 -35.98 30.28
C LYS A 60 -7.94 -36.28 29.15
N LYS A 61 -9.15 -36.78 29.47
CA LYS A 61 -10.18 -37.03 28.46
C LYS A 61 -10.68 -35.75 27.80
N LYS A 62 -10.80 -34.66 28.58
CA LYS A 62 -11.18 -33.34 28.05
C LYS A 62 -10.09 -32.82 27.11
N LEU A 63 -8.83 -32.76 27.56
CA LEU A 63 -7.69 -32.29 26.78
C LEU A 63 -7.47 -33.10 25.50
N LEU A 64 -7.73 -34.41 25.47
CA LEU A 64 -7.67 -35.21 24.23
C LEU A 64 -8.70 -34.76 23.17
N MET A 65 -9.85 -34.22 23.58
CA MET A 65 -10.85 -33.65 22.66
C MET A 65 -10.51 -32.19 22.32
N ASP A 66 -10.08 -31.42 23.32
CA ASP A 66 -9.67 -30.02 23.16
C ASP A 66 -8.48 -29.90 22.18
N PHE A 67 -7.45 -30.74 22.33
CA PHE A 67 -6.24 -30.75 21.50
C PHE A 67 -6.53 -31.25 20.09
N SER A 68 -7.38 -32.26 19.92
CA SER A 68 -7.80 -32.68 18.56
C SER A 68 -8.57 -31.58 17.83
N GLY A 69 -9.34 -30.75 18.56
CA GLY A 69 -9.93 -29.53 18.02
C GLY A 69 -8.91 -28.44 17.67
N LEU A 70 -7.85 -28.29 18.47
CA LEU A 70 -6.75 -27.36 18.23
C LEU A 70 -5.90 -27.76 17.01
N GLU A 71 -5.63 -29.06 16.85
CA GLU A 71 -4.93 -29.66 15.69
C GLU A 71 -5.74 -29.47 14.39
N GLN A 72 -7.07 -29.67 14.43
CA GLN A 72 -7.96 -29.46 13.28
C GLN A 72 -8.11 -27.99 12.86
N ASN A 73 -7.81 -27.04 13.74
CA ASN A 73 -7.93 -25.59 13.49
C ASN A 73 -6.58 -24.89 13.72
N MET A 74 -5.48 -25.59 13.48
CA MET A 74 -4.14 -25.07 13.73
C MET A 74 -3.77 -24.03 12.67
N LEU A 75 -3.52 -22.80 13.10
CA LEU A 75 -3.11 -21.68 12.26
C LEU A 75 -1.77 -21.15 12.78
N VAL A 76 -0.69 -21.81 12.38
CA VAL A 76 0.69 -21.43 12.71
C VAL A 76 1.41 -21.16 11.39
N GLN A 77 1.95 -19.96 11.22
CA GLN A 77 2.57 -19.50 9.97
C GLN A 77 4.06 -19.24 10.18
N LEU A 78 4.87 -19.86 9.34
CA LEU A 78 6.29 -19.53 9.17
C LEU A 78 6.40 -18.41 8.15
N ILE A 79 7.05 -17.30 8.50
CA ILE A 79 7.16 -16.12 7.64
C ILE A 79 8.64 -15.87 7.31
N VAL A 80 8.92 -15.74 6.01
CA VAL A 80 10.23 -15.46 5.43
C VAL A 80 10.06 -14.38 4.39
N GLN A 81 10.54 -13.17 4.67
CA GLN A 81 10.42 -12.00 3.79
C GLN A 81 8.98 -11.75 3.30
N ASP A 82 8.75 -12.10 2.04
CA ASP A 82 7.58 -11.90 1.21
C ASP A 82 6.61 -13.11 1.19
N ASP A 83 7.00 -14.24 1.77
CA ASP A 83 6.22 -15.48 1.80
C ASP A 83 5.82 -15.91 3.23
N GLN A 84 4.68 -16.59 3.31
CA GLN A 84 4.10 -17.14 4.54
C GLN A 84 3.54 -18.56 4.31
N VAL A 85 4.00 -19.51 5.13
CA VAL A 85 3.71 -20.94 4.96
C VAL A 85 3.00 -21.46 6.21
N ASP A 86 1.78 -21.97 6.05
CA ASP A 86 1.07 -22.67 7.13
C ASP A 86 1.83 -23.96 7.51
N VAL A 87 2.10 -24.13 8.80
CA VAL A 87 2.69 -25.35 9.37
C VAL A 87 1.64 -26.47 9.31
N PRO A 88 1.93 -27.62 8.69
CA PRO A 88 1.00 -28.75 8.66
C PRO A 88 0.71 -29.32 10.06
N ALA A 89 -0.56 -29.59 10.35
CA ALA A 89 -1.00 -30.09 11.65
C ALA A 89 -0.45 -31.50 11.99
N ASP A 90 -0.08 -32.30 11.00
CA ASP A 90 0.50 -33.64 11.21
C ASP A 90 1.97 -33.62 11.65
N ILE A 91 2.65 -32.48 11.52
CA ILE A 91 4.02 -32.29 12.04
C ILE A 91 4.05 -31.73 13.47
N VAL A 92 2.88 -31.51 14.09
CA VAL A 92 2.72 -31.00 15.46
C VAL A 92 1.94 -32.02 16.29
N SER A 93 2.28 -32.17 17.57
CA SER A 93 1.48 -32.98 18.49
C SER A 93 1.46 -32.40 19.90
N PHE A 94 0.30 -32.45 20.57
CA PHE A 94 0.16 -31.98 21.94
C PHE A 94 0.12 -33.15 22.94
N ASP A 95 0.93 -33.11 23.99
CA ASP A 95 1.00 -34.17 25.00
C ASP A 95 0.12 -33.82 26.22
N PRO A 96 -1.06 -34.44 26.39
CA PRO A 96 -1.94 -34.19 27.53
C PRO A 96 -1.42 -34.80 28.85
N ASP A 97 -0.54 -35.81 28.82
CA ASP A 97 0.07 -36.36 30.03
C ASP A 97 1.17 -35.43 30.57
N ALA A 98 2.12 -35.03 29.73
CA ALA A 98 3.17 -34.08 30.11
C ALA A 98 2.56 -32.74 30.53
N THR A 99 1.55 -32.25 29.80
CA THR A 99 0.74 -31.09 30.18
C THR A 99 0.16 -31.26 31.60
N LEU A 100 -0.56 -32.34 31.88
CA LEU A 100 -1.16 -32.57 33.21
C LEU A 100 -0.15 -32.89 34.31
N ASN A 101 1.09 -33.23 33.97
CA ASN A 101 2.19 -33.40 34.93
C ASN A 101 2.79 -32.05 35.38
N GLN A 102 2.70 -30.99 34.57
CA GLN A 102 3.20 -29.65 34.93
C GLN A 102 2.15 -28.70 35.54
N VAL A 103 0.87 -29.11 35.62
CA VAL A 103 -0.24 -28.27 36.12
C VAL A 103 -0.07 -27.85 37.58
N LYS A 104 -0.01 -26.53 37.79
CA LYS A 104 -0.14 -25.83 39.06
C LYS A 104 -1.62 -25.50 39.29
N ASN A 105 -2.19 -26.05 40.36
CA ASN A 105 -3.59 -25.85 40.72
C ASN A 105 -3.92 -24.37 41.00
N GLY A 106 -5.05 -23.88 40.50
CA GLY A 106 -5.53 -22.50 40.73
C GLY A 106 -4.68 -21.44 40.03
N ASN A 107 -4.04 -21.81 38.91
CA ASN A 107 -3.25 -20.94 38.05
C ASN A 107 -3.52 -21.31 36.58
N ASP A 108 -3.12 -20.42 35.67
CA ASP A 108 -3.00 -20.72 34.25
C ASP A 108 -1.71 -21.51 33.99
N ASN A 109 -1.75 -22.46 33.06
CA ASN A 109 -0.64 -23.36 32.75
C ASN A 109 -0.40 -23.45 31.25
N SER A 110 0.85 -23.71 30.86
CA SER A 110 1.21 -23.97 29.47
C SER A 110 0.77 -25.36 29.00
N LEU A 111 0.44 -25.46 27.71
CA LEU A 111 0.42 -26.73 27.00
C LEU A 111 1.86 -27.28 26.89
N VAL A 112 1.98 -28.59 26.68
CA VAL A 112 3.19 -29.21 26.10
C VAL A 112 2.86 -29.61 24.68
N ALA A 113 3.55 -28.98 23.72
CA ALA A 113 3.53 -29.33 22.31
C ALA A 113 4.91 -29.84 21.89
N SER A 114 4.97 -30.68 20.86
CA SER A 114 6.19 -31.07 20.18
C SER A 114 6.06 -30.97 18.67
N VAL A 115 7.16 -30.64 17.98
CA VAL A 115 7.22 -30.46 16.52
C VAL A 115 8.16 -31.48 15.90
N SER A 116 7.74 -32.16 14.83
CA SER A 116 8.58 -33.07 14.07
C SER A 116 9.65 -32.27 13.31
N ARG A 117 10.91 -32.41 13.71
CA ARG A 117 12.06 -31.79 13.00
C ARG A 117 12.15 -32.29 11.55
N GLU A 118 11.74 -33.53 11.28
CA GLU A 118 11.70 -34.09 9.92
C GLU A 118 10.57 -33.50 9.07
N GLY A 119 9.38 -33.32 9.66
CA GLY A 119 8.28 -32.62 9.03
C GLY A 119 8.64 -31.16 8.73
N LEU A 120 9.18 -30.44 9.73
CA LEU A 120 9.57 -29.04 9.61
C LEU A 120 10.64 -28.83 8.54
N ARG A 121 11.69 -29.66 8.51
CA ARG A 121 12.73 -29.63 7.47
C ARG A 121 12.14 -29.84 6.07
N THR A 122 11.14 -30.71 5.94
CA THR A 122 10.44 -30.97 4.68
C THR A 122 9.66 -29.73 4.22
N VAL A 123 8.86 -29.13 5.11
CA VAL A 123 8.07 -27.91 4.86
C VAL A 123 8.98 -26.75 4.46
N MET A 124 10.03 -26.49 5.23
CA MET A 124 10.96 -25.40 4.95
C MET A 124 11.67 -25.59 3.61
N LYS A 125 12.13 -26.81 3.29
CA LYS A 125 12.81 -27.11 2.03
C LYS A 125 11.88 -27.05 0.80
N GLN A 126 10.59 -27.32 0.97
CA GLN A 126 9.62 -27.29 -0.13
C GLN A 126 9.28 -25.86 -0.56
N ASN A 127 9.11 -24.95 0.41
CA ASN A 127 8.62 -23.59 0.15
C ASN A 127 9.78 -22.57 0.09
N PHE A 128 10.67 -22.55 1.08
CA PHE A 128 11.76 -21.58 1.20
C PHE A 128 13.06 -22.04 0.51
N ASN A 129 12.99 -22.56 -0.71
CA ASN A 129 14.13 -23.25 -1.35
C ASN A 129 15.27 -22.33 -1.83
N SER A 130 15.06 -21.02 -1.86
CA SER A 130 16.09 -20.00 -2.09
C SER A 130 17.05 -19.86 -0.89
N LEU A 131 16.64 -20.34 0.29
CA LEU A 131 17.43 -20.33 1.51
C LEU A 131 17.96 -21.74 1.85
N THR A 132 19.13 -21.79 2.46
CA THR A 132 19.69 -23.01 3.04
C THR A 132 19.57 -22.96 4.55
N PHE A 133 18.98 -24.00 5.14
CA PHE A 133 18.85 -24.17 6.59
C PHE A 133 19.62 -25.41 7.05
N ASN A 134 20.36 -25.27 8.15
CA ASN A 134 21.08 -26.37 8.80
C ASN A 134 20.26 -27.02 9.95
N GLU A 135 20.80 -28.09 10.54
CA GLU A 135 20.09 -28.85 11.58
C GLU A 135 19.89 -28.06 12.88
N ASP A 136 20.85 -27.24 13.29
CA ASP A 136 20.73 -26.39 14.49
C ASP A 136 19.68 -25.28 14.27
N GLU A 137 19.52 -24.82 13.02
CA GLU A 137 18.49 -23.86 12.60
C GLU A 137 17.09 -24.46 12.58
N VAL A 138 16.93 -25.69 12.07
CA VAL A 138 15.66 -26.44 12.16
C VAL A 138 15.30 -26.70 13.63
N GLU A 139 16.27 -27.01 14.48
CA GLU A 139 16.05 -27.20 15.94
C GLU A 139 15.69 -25.89 16.65
N LYS A 140 16.37 -24.77 16.32
CA LYS A 140 16.00 -23.41 16.77
C LYS A 140 14.52 -23.13 16.43
N ILE A 141 14.12 -23.29 15.17
CA ILE A 141 12.74 -22.97 14.73
C ILE A 141 11.72 -23.93 15.38
N ALA A 142 11.98 -25.24 15.41
CA ALA A 142 11.11 -26.21 16.07
C ALA A 142 10.86 -25.84 17.54
N SER A 143 11.92 -25.52 18.27
CA SER A 143 11.85 -25.07 19.67
C SER A 143 11.02 -23.79 19.84
N GLN A 144 11.04 -22.86 18.87
CA GLN A 144 10.27 -21.61 18.95
C GLN A 144 8.79 -21.81 18.60
N ILE A 145 8.46 -22.67 17.64
CA ILE A 145 7.08 -23.13 17.41
C ILE A 145 6.53 -23.78 18.70
N GLU A 146 7.29 -24.69 19.31
CA GLU A 146 6.94 -25.34 20.59
C GLU A 146 6.75 -24.32 21.73
N VAL A 147 7.48 -23.20 21.74
CA VAL A 147 7.31 -22.11 22.72
C VAL A 147 6.02 -21.33 22.48
N GLN A 148 5.69 -20.96 21.26
CA GLN A 148 4.44 -20.22 20.96
C GLN A 148 3.19 -21.06 21.23
N LEU A 149 3.24 -22.35 20.86
CA LEU A 149 2.16 -23.32 21.07
C LEU A 149 1.82 -23.56 22.55
N ARG A 150 2.70 -23.20 23.50
CA ARG A 150 2.42 -23.27 24.96
C ARG A 150 1.20 -22.45 25.38
N SER A 151 0.83 -21.43 24.60
CA SER A 151 -0.35 -20.60 24.83
C SER A 151 -1.67 -21.32 24.52
N GLY A 152 -1.67 -22.23 23.54
CA GLY A 152 -2.90 -22.79 22.96
C GLY A 152 -3.78 -21.76 22.23
N ILE A 153 -3.26 -20.56 21.96
CA ILE A 153 -3.96 -19.46 21.27
C ILE A 153 -3.51 -19.43 19.81
N MET A 154 -4.43 -19.19 18.89
CA MET A 154 -4.22 -19.10 17.44
C MET A 154 -4.86 -17.80 16.89
N PRO A 155 -4.38 -17.26 15.76
CA PRO A 155 -3.23 -17.72 14.98
C PRO A 155 -1.88 -17.40 15.64
N GLN A 156 -0.80 -18.02 15.15
CA GLN A 156 0.59 -17.74 15.54
C GLN A 156 1.40 -17.40 14.30
N GLN A 157 2.16 -16.29 14.34
CA GLN A 157 3.06 -15.87 13.26
C GLN A 157 4.52 -15.93 13.74
N ILE A 158 5.35 -16.64 12.98
CA ILE A 158 6.70 -17.03 13.36
C ILE A 158 7.66 -16.56 12.25
N TYR A 159 8.10 -15.32 12.39
CA TYR A 159 9.08 -14.67 11.54
C TYR A 159 10.46 -15.31 11.74
N ILE A 160 10.89 -16.17 10.80
CA ILE A 160 12.07 -17.03 10.97
C ILE A 160 13.36 -16.21 11.18
N ALA A 161 13.49 -15.05 10.52
CA ALA A 161 14.63 -14.14 10.65
C ALA A 161 14.82 -13.55 12.07
N ASN A 162 13.82 -13.65 12.96
CA ASN A 162 13.96 -13.24 14.36
C ASN A 162 14.68 -14.30 15.22
N PHE A 163 14.80 -15.54 14.73
CA PHE A 163 15.33 -16.69 15.49
C PHE A 163 16.65 -17.22 14.92
N ILE A 164 16.98 -16.87 13.68
CA ILE A 164 18.26 -17.17 13.03
C ILE A 164 18.85 -15.84 12.51
N PRO A 165 19.56 -15.06 13.36
CA PRO A 165 20.27 -13.87 12.91
C PRO A 165 21.33 -14.18 11.83
N GLU A 166 21.81 -15.42 11.77
CA GLU A 166 22.77 -15.89 10.77
C GLU A 166 22.19 -15.84 9.33
N LEU A 167 20.85 -15.76 9.16
CA LEU A 167 20.23 -15.49 7.86
C LEU A 167 20.59 -14.09 7.31
N TYR A 168 20.81 -13.09 8.17
CA TYR A 168 21.23 -11.75 7.74
C TYR A 168 22.64 -11.71 7.13
N GLU A 169 23.43 -12.79 7.26
CA GLU A 169 24.72 -12.93 6.57
C GLU A 169 24.56 -13.43 5.13
N GLN A 170 23.41 -14.02 4.76
CA GLN A 170 23.11 -14.49 3.40
C GLN A 170 22.69 -13.35 2.45
N LYS A 171 23.28 -12.14 2.59
CA LYS A 171 22.95 -11.00 1.74
C LYS A 171 23.34 -11.25 0.28
N GLN A 172 22.42 -10.95 -0.64
CA GLN A 172 22.61 -11.02 -2.08
C GLN A 172 22.12 -9.72 -2.73
N VAL A 173 22.55 -9.44 -3.97
CA VAL A 173 21.89 -8.42 -4.80
C VAL A 173 20.57 -9.01 -5.30
N ILE A 174 19.46 -8.43 -4.86
CA ILE A 174 18.10 -8.94 -5.15
C ILE A 174 17.42 -8.20 -6.31
N ALA A 175 17.85 -6.97 -6.57
CA ALA A 175 17.30 -6.09 -7.60
C ALA A 175 18.36 -5.08 -8.08
N SER A 176 18.26 -4.61 -9.32
CA SER A 176 19.16 -3.57 -9.86
C SER A 176 18.57 -2.76 -11.01
N ALA A 177 19.06 -1.52 -11.19
CA ALA A 177 18.72 -0.67 -12.32
C ALA A 177 19.95 0.08 -12.85
N GLU A 178 19.95 0.38 -14.16
CA GLU A 178 21.05 1.04 -14.87
C GLU A 178 20.57 2.31 -15.59
N TYR A 179 21.34 3.40 -15.50
CA TYR A 179 21.14 4.64 -16.25
C TYR A 179 22.42 4.96 -17.04
N LYS A 180 22.31 5.03 -18.37
CA LYS A 180 23.46 5.17 -19.27
C LYS A 180 23.89 6.63 -19.36
N VAL A 181 25.13 6.92 -18.97
CA VAL A 181 25.68 8.27 -18.87
C VAL A 181 27.21 8.26 -18.93
N ASP A 182 27.75 8.93 -19.95
CA ASP A 182 29.20 9.02 -20.22
C ASP A 182 29.93 9.99 -19.27
N GLU A 183 29.22 11.00 -18.73
CA GLU A 183 29.78 11.97 -17.78
C GLU A 183 28.85 12.18 -16.56
N LEU A 184 29.28 11.76 -15.37
CA LEU A 184 28.50 11.89 -14.15
C LEU A 184 28.52 13.32 -13.58
N ALA A 185 27.52 14.12 -13.94
CA ALA A 185 27.34 15.48 -13.46
C ALA A 185 27.34 15.57 -11.91
N LYS A 186 27.90 16.65 -11.34
CA LYS A 186 28.16 16.78 -9.89
C LYS A 186 26.96 16.42 -9.00
N GLY A 187 25.75 16.84 -9.35
CA GLY A 187 24.54 16.53 -8.58
C GLY A 187 24.22 15.04 -8.55
N LEU A 188 24.35 14.32 -9.68
CA LEU A 188 24.19 12.86 -9.71
C LEU A 188 25.29 12.16 -8.92
N ARG A 189 26.54 12.66 -8.97
CA ARG A 189 27.64 12.11 -8.15
C ARG A 189 27.38 12.27 -6.65
N LEU A 190 26.88 13.42 -6.20
CA LEU A 190 26.52 13.62 -4.79
C LEU A 190 25.33 12.76 -4.35
N LEU A 191 24.31 12.59 -5.21
CA LEU A 191 23.18 11.70 -4.94
C LEU A 191 23.63 10.23 -4.85
N MET A 192 24.56 9.81 -5.72
CA MET A 192 25.20 8.48 -5.70
C MET A 192 25.99 8.29 -4.39
N GLU A 193 26.84 9.25 -4.03
CA GLU A 193 27.70 9.21 -2.85
C GLU A 193 26.93 9.21 -1.51
N ASP A 194 25.74 9.83 -1.45
CA ASP A 194 24.87 9.73 -0.28
C ASP A 194 24.12 8.39 -0.21
N LEU A 195 23.62 7.87 -1.34
CA LEU A 195 22.81 6.64 -1.38
C LEU A 195 23.61 5.34 -1.19
N ASP A 196 24.92 5.33 -1.46
CA ASP A 196 25.71 4.10 -1.30
C ASP A 196 25.85 3.71 0.19
N GLY A 197 25.31 2.55 0.54
CA GLY A 197 25.25 2.08 1.93
C GLY A 197 24.03 2.57 2.71
N LEU A 198 23.05 3.25 2.09
CA LEU A 198 21.78 3.59 2.72
C LEU A 198 21.02 2.32 3.14
N GLU A 199 20.73 2.19 4.43
CA GLU A 199 19.90 1.10 4.96
C GLU A 199 18.41 1.49 5.04
N ILE A 200 17.57 0.76 4.30
CA ILE A 200 16.11 0.79 4.44
C ILE A 200 15.71 -0.17 5.55
N GLN A 201 15.08 0.34 6.60
CA GLN A 201 14.80 -0.40 7.84
C GLN A 201 13.51 -1.26 7.74
N PRO A 202 13.31 -2.23 8.66
CA PRO A 202 12.13 -3.09 8.65
C PRO A 202 10.82 -2.33 8.93
N ASN A 203 9.77 -2.58 8.14
CA ASN A 203 8.45 -1.96 8.29
C ASN A 203 8.47 -0.41 8.23
N THR A 204 9.45 0.21 7.54
CA THR A 204 9.55 1.68 7.44
C THR A 204 9.37 2.20 6.02
N SER A 205 8.70 3.35 5.91
CA SER A 205 8.67 4.20 4.73
C SER A 205 9.97 5.00 4.58
N PHE A 206 10.37 5.26 3.33
CA PHE A 206 11.48 6.11 2.94
C PHE A 206 10.97 7.20 2.01
N SER A 207 11.20 8.48 2.35
CA SER A 207 11.00 9.62 1.45
C SER A 207 12.34 10.01 0.82
N PHE A 208 12.38 10.07 -0.52
CA PHE A 208 13.59 10.44 -1.24
C PHE A 208 14.00 11.89 -0.95
N ARG A 209 13.06 12.83 -0.85
CA ARG A 209 13.37 14.23 -0.52
C ARG A 209 13.75 14.44 0.94
N GLU A 210 13.02 13.87 1.90
CA GLU A 210 13.32 14.00 3.34
C GLU A 210 14.73 13.47 3.63
N TYR A 211 15.09 12.34 3.03
CA TYR A 211 16.42 11.74 3.13
C TYR A 211 17.57 12.67 2.68
N LEU A 212 17.32 13.63 1.79
CA LEU A 212 18.33 14.57 1.27
C LEU A 212 18.41 15.88 2.07
N GLU A 213 17.51 16.13 3.03
CA GLU A 213 17.50 17.38 3.76
C GLU A 213 18.78 17.59 4.59
N GLY A 214 19.35 18.79 4.48
CA GLY A 214 20.63 19.15 5.13
C GLY A 214 21.90 18.63 4.44
N LYS A 215 21.80 17.80 3.39
CA LYS A 215 22.97 17.23 2.68
C LYS A 215 23.44 18.07 1.49
N GLU A 216 24.67 17.88 1.03
CA GLU A 216 25.20 18.59 -0.14
C GLU A 216 24.47 18.17 -1.44
N SER A 217 24.03 16.91 -1.53
CA SER A 217 23.23 16.37 -2.64
C SER A 217 21.91 17.10 -2.88
N ALA A 218 21.34 17.78 -1.88
CA ALA A 218 20.19 18.67 -2.06
C ALA A 218 20.46 19.81 -3.06
N SER A 219 21.72 20.12 -3.36
CA SER A 219 22.12 21.06 -4.42
C SER A 219 21.93 20.52 -5.85
N ALA A 220 21.61 19.24 -6.03
CA ALA A 220 21.25 18.66 -7.33
C ALA A 220 19.98 19.32 -7.90
N THR A 221 19.83 19.30 -9.23
CA THR A 221 18.62 19.82 -9.89
C THR A 221 17.47 18.83 -9.78
N ASP A 222 16.22 19.32 -9.89
CA ASP A 222 15.01 18.49 -9.87
C ASP A 222 15.05 17.38 -10.94
N LEU A 223 15.69 17.64 -12.09
CA LEU A 223 15.98 16.64 -13.14
C LEU A 223 16.97 15.55 -12.67
N GLN A 224 18.04 15.92 -11.97
CA GLN A 224 19.03 14.97 -11.45
C GLN A 224 18.44 14.12 -10.31
N MET A 225 17.63 14.75 -9.45
CA MET A 225 16.83 14.08 -8.42
C MET A 225 15.84 13.09 -9.06
N THR A 226 15.12 13.51 -10.11
CA THR A 226 14.20 12.66 -10.88
C THR A 226 14.91 11.47 -11.51
N ILE A 227 16.08 11.65 -12.14
CA ILE A 227 16.86 10.55 -12.72
C ILE A 227 17.23 9.51 -11.65
N MET A 228 17.68 9.96 -10.47
CA MET A 228 18.06 9.04 -9.39
C MET A 228 16.82 8.36 -8.75
N ALA A 229 15.73 9.09 -8.52
CA ALA A 229 14.49 8.53 -8.00
C ALA A 229 13.87 7.52 -8.98
N SER A 230 13.92 7.78 -10.28
CA SER A 230 13.51 6.84 -11.35
C SER A 230 14.35 5.56 -11.31
N LEU A 231 15.64 5.66 -11.01
CA LEU A 231 16.54 4.52 -10.90
C LEU A 231 16.25 3.67 -9.66
N LEU A 232 15.99 4.33 -8.52
CA LEU A 232 15.58 3.69 -7.28
C LEU A 232 14.19 3.03 -7.41
N TYR A 233 13.24 3.68 -8.09
CA TYR A 233 11.93 3.13 -8.44
C TYR A 233 12.04 1.88 -9.31
N LYS A 234 12.83 1.92 -10.40
CA LYS A 234 13.03 0.75 -11.27
C LYS A 234 13.66 -0.44 -10.56
N ALA A 235 14.54 -0.21 -9.57
CA ALA A 235 15.07 -1.28 -8.72
C ALA A 235 14.04 -1.75 -7.69
N ALA A 236 13.31 -0.84 -7.03
CA ALA A 236 12.31 -1.16 -6.02
C ALA A 236 11.12 -1.96 -6.58
N LEU A 237 10.73 -1.76 -7.85
CA LEU A 237 9.71 -2.59 -8.49
C LEU A 237 10.11 -4.07 -8.66
N GLN A 238 11.41 -4.41 -8.62
CA GLN A 238 11.91 -5.79 -8.61
C GLN A 238 11.92 -6.41 -7.20
N THR A 239 11.14 -5.86 -6.28
CA THR A 239 10.99 -6.29 -4.89
C THR A 239 9.52 -6.31 -4.50
N ASN A 240 9.17 -6.80 -3.31
CA ASN A 240 7.82 -6.71 -2.75
C ASN A 240 7.49 -5.32 -2.14
N TRP A 241 8.35 -4.30 -2.28
CA TRP A 241 8.14 -2.99 -1.65
C TRP A 241 6.88 -2.29 -2.16
N VAL A 242 6.24 -1.53 -1.27
CA VAL A 242 5.01 -0.78 -1.55
C VAL A 242 5.39 0.63 -2.01
N MET A 243 4.82 1.08 -3.12
CA MET A 243 5.07 2.42 -3.67
C MET A 243 4.01 3.39 -3.13
N ASP A 244 4.38 4.24 -2.18
CA ASP A 244 3.45 5.10 -1.43
C ASP A 244 3.19 6.45 -2.13
N GLU A 245 4.22 7.05 -2.72
CA GLU A 245 4.10 8.21 -3.61
C GLU A 245 5.03 8.04 -4.82
N ARG A 246 4.49 8.21 -6.03
CA ARG A 246 5.27 8.25 -7.28
C ARG A 246 4.56 9.12 -8.31
N ASN A 247 5.31 9.97 -8.99
CA ASN A 247 4.82 10.97 -9.95
C ASN A 247 5.53 10.87 -11.31
N ILE A 248 5.00 11.53 -12.36
CA ILE A 248 5.66 11.70 -13.67
C ILE A 248 5.77 13.16 -14.08
N SER A 249 6.73 13.47 -14.96
CA SER A 249 6.89 14.78 -15.57
C SER A 249 6.00 14.95 -16.81
N THR A 250 5.75 16.19 -17.22
CA THR A 250 5.05 16.49 -18.50
C THR A 250 5.80 15.97 -19.73
N GLU A 251 7.13 15.81 -19.62
CA GLU A 251 7.99 15.17 -20.61
C GLU A 251 8.90 14.16 -19.91
N LEU A 252 8.97 12.93 -20.44
CA LEU A 252 9.89 11.89 -19.97
C LEU A 252 11.36 12.39 -20.03
N PRO A 253 12.12 12.35 -18.92
CA PRO A 253 13.54 12.72 -18.90
C PRO A 253 14.39 11.88 -19.86
N LEU A 254 15.33 12.53 -20.54
CA LEU A 254 16.23 11.83 -21.47
C LEU A 254 17.05 10.75 -20.74
N GLY A 255 17.02 9.52 -21.26
CA GLY A 255 17.73 8.37 -20.70
C GLY A 255 16.98 7.60 -19.61
N VAL A 256 15.87 8.13 -19.09
CA VAL A 256 14.91 7.37 -18.28
C VAL A 256 14.04 6.51 -19.21
N GLU A 257 13.76 5.29 -18.80
CA GLU A 257 12.95 4.36 -19.59
C GLU A 257 11.45 4.67 -19.42
N PRO A 258 10.63 4.67 -20.50
CA PRO A 258 9.20 4.96 -20.39
C PRO A 258 8.51 3.97 -19.43
N GLY A 259 7.64 4.46 -18.55
CA GLY A 259 7.01 3.65 -17.50
C GLY A 259 7.78 3.61 -16.17
N PHE A 260 9.08 3.93 -16.19
CA PHE A 260 9.98 3.84 -15.03
C PHE A 260 10.45 5.21 -14.49
N GLU A 261 9.76 6.31 -14.83
CA GLU A 261 10.04 7.60 -14.19
C GLU A 261 9.55 7.62 -12.73
N ALA A 262 10.26 8.32 -11.84
CA ALA A 262 9.71 8.86 -10.61
C ALA A 262 10.13 10.34 -10.47
N ALA A 263 9.18 11.24 -10.73
CA ALA A 263 9.41 12.68 -10.87
C ALA A 263 9.51 13.40 -9.52
N ILE A 264 10.66 14.04 -9.27
CA ILE A 264 10.90 14.90 -8.11
C ILE A 264 10.71 16.35 -8.53
N ASN A 265 9.82 17.08 -7.87
CA ASN A 265 9.58 18.49 -8.16
C ASN A 265 9.37 19.29 -6.88
N ARG A 266 10.39 20.04 -6.46
CA ARG A 266 10.41 20.80 -5.21
C ARG A 266 9.46 22.01 -5.20
N LYS A 267 9.01 22.48 -6.37
CA LYS A 267 8.04 23.59 -6.47
C LYS A 267 6.59 23.12 -6.37
N LEU A 268 6.32 21.89 -6.79
CA LEU A 268 5.01 21.25 -6.71
C LEU A 268 4.88 20.30 -5.50
N ASN A 269 5.94 20.18 -4.69
CA ASN A 269 6.08 19.23 -3.58
C ASN A 269 5.86 17.76 -3.99
N LEU A 270 6.32 17.37 -5.18
CA LEU A 270 6.31 15.97 -5.62
C LEU A 270 7.56 15.26 -5.11
N ASP A 271 7.39 14.04 -4.62
CA ASP A 271 8.45 13.17 -4.11
C ASP A 271 8.37 11.75 -4.72
N PHE A 272 9.30 10.90 -4.31
CA PHE A 272 9.21 9.45 -4.45
C PHE A 272 9.30 8.82 -3.04
N ILE A 273 8.26 8.08 -2.66
CA ILE A 273 8.12 7.48 -1.32
C ILE A 273 7.77 6.00 -1.50
N PHE A 274 8.43 5.13 -0.75
CA PHE A 274 8.12 3.69 -0.71
C PHE A 274 8.34 3.10 0.68
N THR A 275 7.68 1.97 0.96
CA THR A 275 7.76 1.26 2.22
C THR A 275 8.34 -0.13 2.03
N ASN A 276 9.29 -0.50 2.89
CA ASN A 276 9.76 -1.88 3.05
C ASN A 276 8.81 -2.63 3.99
N PRO A 277 7.96 -3.57 3.52
CA PRO A 277 7.01 -4.29 4.36
C PRO A 277 7.67 -5.43 5.17
N ASN A 278 8.94 -5.75 4.92
CA ASN A 278 9.61 -6.93 5.45
C ASN A 278 10.19 -6.68 6.86
N GLN A 279 10.50 -7.77 7.55
CA GLN A 279 11.19 -7.74 8.85
C GLN A 279 12.72 -7.54 8.76
N THR A 280 13.29 -7.39 7.56
CA THR A 280 14.74 -7.28 7.35
C THR A 280 15.19 -5.92 6.84
N VAL A 281 16.40 -5.52 7.21
CA VAL A 281 17.12 -4.38 6.62
C VAL A 281 17.59 -4.72 5.20
N PHE A 282 17.39 -3.79 4.27
CA PHE A 282 18.00 -3.81 2.94
C PHE A 282 18.99 -2.65 2.80
N THR A 283 20.02 -2.81 1.98
CA THR A 283 21.05 -1.79 1.75
C THR A 283 21.05 -1.37 0.28
N ILE A 284 20.86 -0.09 -0.01
CA ILE A 284 21.05 0.46 -1.34
C ILE A 284 22.56 0.54 -1.62
N ARG A 285 22.97 0.16 -2.82
CA ARG A 285 24.30 0.36 -3.37
C ARG A 285 24.22 1.20 -4.63
N THR A 286 25.24 2.01 -4.87
CA THR A 286 25.37 2.73 -6.14
C THR A 286 26.81 2.72 -6.64
N LYS A 287 26.98 2.73 -7.97
CA LYS A 287 28.28 2.61 -8.62
C LYS A 287 28.24 3.25 -10.00
N TRP A 288 29.31 3.97 -10.38
CA TRP A 288 29.49 4.44 -11.76
C TRP A 288 30.67 3.72 -12.40
N THR A 289 30.45 3.14 -13.58
CA THR A 289 31.44 2.34 -14.31
C THR A 289 32.15 3.08 -15.45
N GLY A 290 31.86 4.38 -15.60
CA GLY A 290 32.42 5.25 -16.65
C GLY A 290 31.46 5.51 -17.82
N SER A 291 30.47 4.65 -18.03
CA SER A 291 29.43 4.80 -19.07
C SER A 291 28.00 4.54 -18.58
N GLN A 292 27.84 4.04 -17.35
CA GLN A 292 26.54 3.87 -16.71
C GLN A 292 26.63 4.04 -15.19
N LEU A 293 25.57 4.60 -14.62
CA LEU A 293 25.26 4.60 -13.21
C LEU A 293 24.41 3.36 -12.90
N GLU A 294 24.89 2.52 -12.02
CA GLU A 294 24.26 1.31 -11.51
C GLU A 294 23.74 1.59 -10.09
N LEU A 295 22.52 1.16 -9.81
CA LEU A 295 21.93 1.10 -8.47
C LEU A 295 21.48 -0.33 -8.21
N SER A 296 21.79 -0.89 -7.05
CA SER A 296 21.33 -2.21 -6.64
C SER A 296 20.84 -2.24 -5.20
N ILE A 297 19.98 -3.22 -4.90
CA ILE A 297 19.44 -3.45 -3.56
C ILE A 297 20.07 -4.76 -3.04
N GLU A 298 20.72 -4.69 -1.87
CA GLU A 298 21.32 -5.83 -1.17
C GLU A 298 20.50 -6.23 0.05
N GLY A 299 20.25 -7.53 0.25
CA GLY A 299 19.55 -8.03 1.43
C GLY A 299 19.40 -9.55 1.45
N LEU A 300 18.71 -10.07 2.46
CA LEU A 300 18.26 -11.47 2.45
C LEU A 300 17.31 -11.66 1.25
N PRO A 301 17.54 -12.64 0.36
CA PRO A 301 16.72 -12.81 -0.84
C PRO A 301 15.26 -13.11 -0.52
N PHE A 302 14.38 -12.64 -1.41
CA PHE A 302 12.97 -12.99 -1.44
C PHE A 302 12.76 -14.47 -1.80
N VAL A 303 11.56 -14.98 -1.52
CA VAL A 303 11.11 -16.31 -1.94
C VAL A 303 10.51 -16.25 -3.34
N HIS A 304 9.75 -15.21 -3.65
CA HIS A 304 9.31 -14.88 -5.01
C HIS A 304 10.37 -14.07 -5.77
N ARG A 305 10.34 -14.13 -7.10
CA ARG A 305 11.02 -13.16 -7.97
C ARG A 305 9.99 -12.21 -8.57
N TYR A 306 10.30 -10.93 -8.57
CA TYR A 306 9.46 -9.87 -9.12
C TYR A 306 10.07 -9.37 -10.44
N ASP A 307 9.51 -9.80 -11.57
CA ASP A 307 9.96 -9.38 -12.90
C ASP A 307 9.07 -8.25 -13.43
N THR A 308 9.66 -7.12 -13.82
CA THR A 308 8.89 -5.94 -14.28
C THR A 308 9.06 -5.71 -15.77
N GLU A 309 7.95 -5.54 -16.49
CA GLU A 309 7.97 -5.33 -17.94
C GLU A 309 7.01 -4.22 -18.39
N VAL A 310 7.35 -3.60 -19.53
CA VAL A 310 6.46 -2.66 -20.22
C VAL A 310 5.55 -3.47 -21.14
N GLU A 311 4.28 -3.64 -20.75
CA GLU A 311 3.29 -4.39 -21.52
C GLU A 311 3.00 -3.70 -22.87
N SER A 312 2.88 -2.38 -22.88
CA SER A 312 2.55 -1.64 -24.10
C SER A 312 3.06 -0.20 -24.11
N ILE A 313 3.32 0.32 -25.32
CA ILE A 313 3.63 1.74 -25.58
C ILE A 313 2.78 2.22 -26.75
N THR A 314 1.67 2.90 -26.46
CA THR A 314 0.83 3.57 -27.47
C THR A 314 1.41 4.97 -27.74
N LYS A 315 1.44 5.42 -29.01
CA LYS A 315 2.03 6.72 -29.39
C LYS A 315 1.01 7.62 -30.10
N TYR A 316 1.00 8.90 -29.73
CA TYR A 316 0.03 9.89 -30.21
C TYR A 316 0.73 10.98 -31.02
N ASP A 317 0.21 11.27 -32.21
CA ASP A 317 0.74 12.32 -33.07
C ASP A 317 0.36 13.73 -32.57
N PRO A 318 1.27 14.72 -32.70
CA PRO A 318 1.02 16.08 -32.27
C PRO A 318 0.01 16.79 -33.18
N LYS A 319 -0.86 17.61 -32.58
CA LYS A 319 -1.81 18.46 -33.31
C LYS A 319 -1.10 19.75 -33.76
N THR A 320 -1.43 20.24 -34.96
CA THR A 320 -0.96 21.55 -35.43
C THR A 320 -1.79 22.68 -34.82
N VAL A 321 -1.11 23.70 -34.29
CA VAL A 321 -1.66 24.95 -33.79
C VAL A 321 -1.21 26.08 -34.71
N ILE A 322 -2.13 26.54 -35.57
CA ILE A 322 -1.92 27.68 -36.47
C ILE A 322 -2.06 28.98 -35.68
N ARG A 323 -1.08 29.88 -35.80
CA ARG A 323 -1.07 31.23 -35.22
C ARG A 323 -0.83 32.25 -36.33
N TYR A 324 -1.63 33.31 -36.41
CA TYR A 324 -1.43 34.36 -37.42
C TYR A 324 -0.51 35.47 -36.91
N SER A 325 0.30 36.07 -37.79
CA SER A 325 1.22 37.16 -37.43
C SER A 325 1.46 38.13 -38.59
N ALA A 326 1.66 39.41 -38.25
CA ALA A 326 2.10 40.45 -39.18
C ALA A 326 3.60 40.34 -39.55
N PHE A 327 4.37 39.56 -38.79
CA PHE A 327 5.81 39.39 -38.99
C PHE A 327 6.18 38.23 -39.93
N VAL A 328 5.17 37.56 -40.50
CA VAL A 328 5.35 36.50 -41.51
C VAL A 328 4.93 37.07 -42.86
N SER A 329 5.82 37.00 -43.86
CA SER A 329 5.59 37.50 -45.22
C SER A 329 4.32 36.91 -45.85
N ALA A 330 3.61 37.69 -46.66
CA ALA A 330 2.37 37.27 -47.34
C ALA A 330 2.47 35.86 -47.95
N GLY A 331 1.54 34.98 -47.59
CA GLY A 331 1.50 33.58 -48.05
C GLY A 331 2.55 32.63 -47.50
N ALA A 332 3.51 33.09 -46.68
CA ALA A 332 4.50 32.22 -46.05
C ALA A 332 3.95 31.52 -44.79
N ILE A 333 4.54 30.36 -44.49
CA ILE A 333 4.33 29.60 -43.25
C ILE A 333 5.70 29.41 -42.58
N GLU A 334 5.82 29.82 -41.33
CA GLU A 334 6.99 29.65 -40.49
C GLU A 334 6.69 28.57 -39.44
N ILE A 335 7.38 27.42 -39.50
CA ILE A 335 7.29 26.40 -38.44
C ILE A 335 8.11 26.88 -37.25
N VAL A 336 7.44 27.29 -36.17
CA VAL A 336 8.03 27.80 -34.93
C VAL A 336 8.44 26.66 -34.01
N ASP A 337 7.63 25.62 -33.97
CA ASP A 337 7.88 24.38 -33.23
C ASP A 337 7.45 23.19 -34.08
N LYS A 338 8.25 22.13 -34.08
CA LYS A 338 7.96 20.86 -34.79
C LYS A 338 7.08 19.92 -33.96
N GLY A 339 6.85 20.22 -32.68
CA GLY A 339 6.12 19.37 -31.75
C GLY A 339 6.87 18.08 -31.41
N LYS A 340 6.24 17.26 -30.56
CA LYS A 340 6.72 15.93 -30.16
C LYS A 340 5.54 14.97 -30.06
N LYS A 341 5.74 13.71 -30.49
CA LYS A 341 4.75 12.65 -30.24
C LYS A 341 4.62 12.40 -28.73
N GLY A 342 3.39 12.24 -28.27
CA GLY A 342 3.10 11.77 -26.92
C GLY A 342 3.12 10.24 -26.86
N MET A 343 3.09 9.68 -25.65
CA MET A 343 2.96 8.24 -25.45
C MET A 343 2.21 7.88 -24.17
N GLU A 344 1.52 6.75 -24.21
CA GLU A 344 0.90 6.07 -23.08
C GLU A 344 1.64 4.76 -22.87
N VAL A 345 2.02 4.44 -21.64
CA VAL A 345 2.89 3.31 -21.29
C VAL A 345 2.30 2.52 -20.14
N ALA A 346 1.99 1.24 -20.35
CA ALA A 346 1.54 0.34 -19.30
C ALA A 346 2.71 -0.51 -18.77
N VAL A 347 2.88 -0.59 -17.46
CA VAL A 347 3.90 -1.40 -16.77
C VAL A 347 3.23 -2.44 -15.89
N LYS A 348 3.80 -3.65 -15.86
CA LYS A 348 3.34 -4.78 -15.04
C LYS A 348 4.46 -5.40 -14.24
N ARG A 349 4.10 -6.02 -13.11
CA ARG A 349 4.99 -6.83 -12.24
C ARG A 349 4.47 -8.27 -12.23
N ASN A 350 5.27 -9.18 -12.75
CA ASN A 350 5.03 -10.62 -12.73
C ASN A 350 5.63 -11.19 -11.44
N VAL A 351 4.81 -11.84 -10.62
CA VAL A 351 5.22 -12.48 -9.36
C VAL A 351 5.46 -13.96 -9.63
N MET A 352 6.70 -14.40 -9.45
CA MET A 352 7.18 -15.72 -9.85
C MET A 352 7.63 -16.55 -8.64
N LEU A 353 6.90 -17.61 -8.29
CA LEU A 353 7.36 -18.61 -7.32
C LEU A 353 8.00 -19.79 -8.05
N ASN A 354 9.22 -20.17 -7.66
CA ASN A 354 9.91 -21.35 -8.20
C ASN A 354 10.03 -21.39 -9.74
N GLY A 355 10.04 -20.22 -10.41
CA GLY A 355 10.05 -20.09 -11.86
C GLY A 355 8.70 -20.32 -12.55
N SER A 356 7.62 -20.50 -11.78
CA SER A 356 6.22 -20.47 -12.25
C SER A 356 5.62 -19.09 -12.00
N LEU A 357 4.76 -18.63 -12.89
CA LEU A 357 4.00 -17.39 -12.72
C LEU A 357 2.80 -17.66 -11.80
N GLU A 358 2.65 -16.86 -10.74
CA GLU A 358 1.53 -16.96 -9.82
C GLU A 358 0.57 -15.78 -9.94
N GLU A 359 1.10 -14.55 -10.00
CA GLU A 359 0.30 -13.32 -10.12
C GLU A 359 0.89 -12.34 -11.15
N ILE A 360 0.03 -11.53 -11.76
CA ILE A 360 0.40 -10.39 -12.60
C ILE A 360 -0.28 -9.16 -12.02
N GLU A 361 0.50 -8.16 -11.64
CA GLU A 361 0.03 -6.91 -11.06
C GLU A 361 0.13 -5.75 -12.07
N ASP A 362 -0.91 -4.92 -12.17
CA ASP A 362 -0.87 -3.64 -12.87
C ASP A 362 -0.07 -2.61 -12.04
N VAL A 363 1.07 -2.12 -12.53
CA VAL A 363 1.97 -1.22 -11.78
C VAL A 363 1.68 0.26 -12.08
N SER A 364 1.59 0.62 -13.36
CA SER A 364 1.36 2.01 -13.78
C SER A 364 0.82 2.11 -15.21
N ILE A 365 0.13 3.22 -15.49
CA ILE A 365 -0.20 3.68 -16.84
C ILE A 365 0.25 5.14 -16.95
N ASP A 366 1.41 5.38 -17.54
CA ASP A 366 2.00 6.72 -17.70
C ASP A 366 1.51 7.39 -18.97
N PHE A 367 1.04 8.64 -18.89
CA PHE A 367 0.62 9.42 -20.05
C PHE A 367 1.47 10.69 -20.25
N TYR A 368 2.35 10.66 -21.24
CA TYR A 368 3.15 11.79 -21.69
C TYR A 368 2.46 12.49 -22.86
N ALA A 369 1.93 13.69 -22.63
CA ALA A 369 1.10 14.40 -23.60
C ALA A 369 1.89 14.85 -24.86
N PRO A 370 1.31 14.76 -26.07
CA PRO A 370 1.95 15.23 -27.30
C PRO A 370 2.11 16.76 -27.30
N GLN A 371 3.32 17.25 -27.62
CA GLN A 371 3.58 18.67 -27.77
C GLN A 371 3.18 19.15 -29.16
N PRO A 372 2.32 20.18 -29.31
CA PRO A 372 1.76 20.56 -30.60
C PRO A 372 2.81 21.13 -31.57
N ILE A 373 2.60 20.90 -32.86
CA ILE A 373 3.32 21.63 -33.93
C ILE A 373 2.82 23.07 -33.89
N ILE A 374 3.71 24.06 -33.90
CA ILE A 374 3.32 25.48 -33.92
C ILE A 374 3.71 26.08 -35.26
N GLU A 375 2.70 26.38 -36.09
CA GLU A 375 2.87 27.07 -37.36
C GLU A 375 2.47 28.54 -37.22
N ARG A 376 3.28 29.43 -37.78
CA ARG A 376 2.98 30.86 -37.88
C ARG A 376 2.67 31.22 -39.33
N HIS A 377 1.44 31.66 -39.57
CA HIS A 377 0.94 32.03 -40.90
C HIS A 377 0.87 33.55 -41.03
N SER A 378 1.00 34.08 -42.24
CA SER A 378 0.80 35.51 -42.49
C SER A 378 -0.64 35.95 -42.24
N LEU A 379 -0.84 37.16 -41.72
CA LEU A 379 -2.14 37.84 -41.74
C LEU A 379 -2.57 38.24 -43.17
N GLU A 380 -1.63 38.39 -44.10
CA GLU A 380 -1.92 38.77 -45.48
C GLU A 380 -2.25 37.52 -46.31
N LYS A 381 -3.55 37.37 -46.63
CA LYS A 381 -3.98 36.49 -47.73
C LYS A 381 -3.33 36.96 -49.02
N VAL A 382 -2.59 36.08 -49.68
CA VAL A 382 -2.21 36.29 -51.08
C VAL A 382 -3.50 36.38 -51.90
N VAL A 383 -3.75 37.55 -52.48
CA VAL A 383 -4.76 37.71 -53.52
C VAL A 383 -4.14 37.17 -54.80
N GLU A 384 -4.63 36.03 -55.29
CA GLU A 384 -4.22 35.52 -56.59
C GLU A 384 -4.55 36.57 -57.65
N GLN A 385 -3.52 37.10 -58.32
CA GLN A 385 -3.72 37.95 -59.49
C GLN A 385 -4.15 37.05 -60.64
N VAL A 386 -5.47 37.03 -60.87
CA VAL A 386 -6.09 36.38 -62.03
C VAL A 386 -5.41 36.94 -63.30
N PRO A 387 -4.84 36.11 -64.20
CA PRO A 387 -4.14 36.61 -65.37
C PRO A 387 -5.06 37.46 -66.26
N ASP A 388 -4.60 38.67 -66.56
CA ASP A 388 -5.36 39.66 -67.32
C ASP A 388 -5.65 39.12 -68.73
N SER A 389 -6.90 38.74 -68.95
CA SER A 389 -7.31 37.99 -70.13
C SER A 389 -7.57 38.93 -71.30
N ASN A 390 -6.47 39.37 -71.92
CA ASN A 390 -6.49 40.12 -73.18
C ASN A 390 -7.30 39.37 -74.25
N VAL A 391 -8.51 39.87 -74.54
CA VAL A 391 -9.29 39.51 -75.72
C VAL A 391 -9.67 40.81 -76.41
N ASP A 392 -9.12 41.01 -77.61
CA ASP A 392 -9.32 42.24 -78.38
C ASP A 392 -10.70 42.28 -79.06
N SER A 393 -11.10 43.51 -79.35
CA SER A 393 -12.27 44.01 -80.08
C SER A 393 -12.71 43.15 -81.28
N ASN A 394 -14.03 43.03 -81.51
CA ASN A 394 -14.82 43.99 -82.31
C ASN A 394 -16.20 43.42 -82.76
N SER A 395 -17.13 44.31 -83.14
CA SER A 395 -18.45 44.07 -83.78
C SER A 395 -19.57 43.51 -82.87
N GLY A 396 -20.81 44.03 -82.87
CA GLY A 396 -21.37 45.16 -83.63
C GLY A 396 -22.81 45.53 -83.18
N ASN A 397 -23.30 46.72 -83.58
CA ASN A 397 -24.51 47.39 -83.06
C ASN A 397 -25.86 46.63 -83.18
N ALA A 398 -26.74 46.84 -82.18
CA ALA A 398 -28.17 47.19 -82.36
C ALA A 398 -28.78 47.79 -81.06
N ASP A 399 -29.66 48.79 -81.17
CA ASP A 399 -30.41 49.43 -80.07
C ASP A 399 -31.64 48.62 -79.61
N GLY A 400 -32.19 48.85 -78.39
CA GLY A 400 -33.35 48.04 -77.95
C GLY A 400 -34.24 48.35 -76.71
N ASN A 401 -33.99 49.34 -75.84
CA ASN A 401 -34.95 49.93 -74.86
C ASN A 401 -35.71 49.06 -73.77
N SER A 402 -35.97 49.69 -72.61
CA SER A 402 -37.07 49.46 -71.64
C SER A 402 -37.08 48.27 -70.64
N SER A 403 -36.66 48.57 -69.40
CA SER A 403 -37.39 48.42 -68.10
C SER A 403 -38.44 47.33 -67.80
N THR A 404 -38.26 46.77 -66.58
CA THR A 404 -39.24 46.43 -65.50
C THR A 404 -40.16 45.18 -65.55
N ASN A 405 -40.03 44.38 -64.47
CA ASN A 405 -41.04 43.60 -63.72
C ASN A 405 -42.04 42.66 -64.44
N GLY A 406 -42.09 41.39 -63.99
CA GLY A 406 -43.21 40.47 -64.28
C GLY A 406 -43.02 39.07 -63.66
N SER A 407 -43.67 38.82 -62.52
CA SER A 407 -43.66 37.53 -61.79
C SER A 407 -44.50 36.43 -62.47
N THR A 408 -44.28 35.16 -62.08
CA THR A 408 -45.20 34.00 -62.17
C THR A 408 -45.50 33.48 -63.61
N ASP A 409 -45.84 32.21 -63.85
CA ASP A 409 -46.23 31.12 -62.94
C ASP A 409 -45.83 29.70 -63.45
N ASN A 410 -46.01 28.67 -62.62
CA ASN A 410 -45.87 27.22 -62.94
C ASN A 410 -47.26 26.55 -62.97
N PRO A 411 -47.55 25.51 -63.79
CA PRO A 411 -47.66 24.16 -63.17
C PRO A 411 -47.50 22.91 -64.08
N SER A 412 -47.47 21.73 -63.41
CA SER A 412 -47.77 20.35 -63.86
C SER A 412 -46.72 19.59 -64.72
N ASN A 413 -46.20 18.39 -64.36
CA ASN A 413 -46.76 17.11 -63.83
C ASN A 413 -47.39 16.26 -64.96
N SER A 414 -47.02 14.98 -65.24
CA SER A 414 -46.88 13.76 -64.41
C SER A 414 -46.17 12.65 -65.25
N GLY A 415 -45.67 11.48 -64.78
CA GLY A 415 -45.62 10.80 -63.47
C GLY A 415 -44.66 9.58 -63.54
N ASN A 416 -44.10 9.07 -62.43
CA ASN A 416 -44.65 8.03 -61.51
C ASN A 416 -44.69 6.61 -62.14
N SER A 417 -44.32 5.49 -61.50
CA SER A 417 -44.10 5.11 -60.06
C SER A 417 -42.88 4.13 -59.99
N SER A 418 -42.49 3.33 -58.97
CA SER A 418 -42.83 2.91 -57.58
C SER A 418 -41.65 1.99 -57.13
N THR A 419 -41.36 1.52 -55.90
CA THR A 419 -41.67 1.70 -54.45
C THR A 419 -40.61 0.85 -53.68
N GLY A 420 -40.34 0.95 -52.37
CA GLY A 420 -40.89 1.77 -51.27
C GLY A 420 -40.23 1.36 -49.92
N SER A 421 -40.61 2.03 -48.82
CA SER A 421 -40.12 1.77 -47.43
C SER A 421 -41.31 1.52 -46.47
N PRO A 422 -41.07 1.15 -45.19
CA PRO A 422 -40.79 2.10 -44.09
C PRO A 422 -39.54 1.69 -43.26
N ASP A 423 -39.11 2.32 -42.16
CA ASP A 423 -39.61 3.49 -41.37
C ASP A 423 -38.41 4.43 -41.01
N GLY A 424 -38.24 5.24 -39.95
CA GLY A 424 -38.94 5.52 -38.68
C GLY A 424 -38.14 5.05 -37.44
N ASN A 425 -38.00 5.78 -36.32
CA ASN A 425 -38.38 7.16 -35.95
C ASN A 425 -37.45 7.60 -34.76
N SER A 426 -36.53 8.57 -34.88
CA SER A 426 -36.67 10.05 -34.80
C SER A 426 -36.79 10.69 -33.40
N SER A 427 -36.25 11.92 -33.29
CA SER A 427 -36.25 12.92 -32.20
C SER A 427 -35.01 12.94 -31.26
N ASN A 428 -34.13 13.94 -31.17
CA ASN A 428 -34.05 15.40 -31.48
C ASN A 428 -34.12 16.31 -30.22
N GLY A 429 -33.28 17.35 -30.14
CA GLY A 429 -33.22 18.30 -29.02
C GLY A 429 -32.07 19.33 -29.12
N ASN A 430 -32.36 20.52 -29.67
CA ASN A 430 -31.45 21.67 -29.71
C ASN A 430 -31.32 22.36 -28.34
N ASN A 431 -30.16 23.00 -28.07
CA ASN A 431 -30.16 24.45 -27.81
C ASN A 431 -28.82 25.11 -28.17
N SER A 432 -28.84 26.42 -28.38
CA SER A 432 -27.70 27.26 -28.78
C SER A 432 -27.62 28.53 -27.92
N GLY A 433 -26.41 28.99 -27.58
CA GLY A 433 -26.22 30.23 -26.83
C GLY A 433 -24.82 30.82 -27.06
N SER A 434 -24.77 32.09 -27.45
CA SER A 434 -23.53 32.86 -27.65
C SER A 434 -23.69 34.25 -27.06
N SER A 435 -22.69 34.72 -26.32
CA SER A 435 -22.57 36.13 -25.93
C SER A 435 -21.13 36.51 -25.62
N THR A 436 -20.62 37.49 -26.34
CA THR A 436 -19.33 38.17 -26.09
C THR A 436 -19.48 39.31 -25.08
N GLY A 437 -18.44 39.62 -24.31
CA GLY A 437 -18.44 40.82 -23.45
C GLY A 437 -17.08 41.13 -22.83
N SER A 438 -16.31 42.02 -23.45
CA SER A 438 -15.07 42.57 -22.88
C SER A 438 -15.36 43.81 -22.03
N GLY A 439 -14.62 44.01 -20.94
CA GLY A 439 -14.75 45.19 -20.08
C GLY A 439 -13.49 45.46 -19.26
N SER A 440 -12.65 46.37 -19.75
CA SER A 440 -11.44 46.85 -19.06
C SER A 440 -11.68 48.18 -18.35
N GLY A 441 -11.23 48.32 -17.11
CA GLY A 441 -11.22 49.59 -16.37
C GLY A 441 -10.05 49.60 -15.38
N SER A 442 -9.26 50.66 -15.38
CA SER A 442 -8.04 50.80 -14.59
C SER A 442 -8.08 52.06 -13.73
N ASP A 443 -7.67 51.95 -12.47
CA ASP A 443 -7.16 53.01 -11.58
C ASP A 443 -6.62 52.34 -10.29
N GLY A 444 -5.65 52.86 -9.51
CA GLY A 444 -4.79 54.02 -9.76
C GLY A 444 -4.11 54.55 -8.46
N ASN A 445 -2.79 54.28 -8.26
CA ASN A 445 -1.92 54.72 -7.14
C ASN A 445 -2.27 54.19 -5.70
N SER A 446 -1.35 53.87 -4.76
CA SER A 446 -0.02 54.41 -4.32
C SER A 446 -0.16 55.51 -3.23
N SER A 447 0.57 55.56 -2.09
CA SER A 447 1.53 54.64 -1.40
C SER A 447 1.95 55.19 -0.01
N ASN A 448 2.49 54.33 0.90
CA ASN A 448 3.34 54.69 2.08
C ASN A 448 2.70 55.57 3.20
N THR A 449 3.08 55.60 4.50
CA THR A 449 4.04 54.91 5.43
C THR A 449 3.34 54.79 6.81
N GLY A 450 3.79 54.08 7.88
CA GLY A 450 5.00 53.29 8.15
C GLY A 450 5.66 53.63 9.52
N SER A 451 6.38 52.66 10.13
CA SER A 451 7.14 52.73 11.42
C SER A 451 6.38 52.56 12.76
N GLY A 452 7.03 51.88 13.72
CA GLY A 452 6.57 51.65 15.11
C GLY A 452 7.16 50.36 15.71
N SER A 453 8.11 50.46 16.65
CA SER A 453 8.86 49.31 17.23
C SER A 453 8.76 49.25 18.77
N THR A 454 9.45 48.28 19.37
CA THR A 454 9.46 47.83 20.80
C THR A 454 8.36 46.82 21.19
N GLY A 455 8.62 45.85 22.08
CA GLY A 455 9.88 45.56 22.78
C GLY A 455 9.88 44.24 23.57
N SER A 456 11.09 43.73 23.86
CA SER A 456 11.39 42.43 24.49
C SER A 456 10.85 42.24 25.91
N GLY A 457 10.59 40.98 26.31
CA GLY A 457 10.40 40.60 27.72
C GLY A 457 10.14 39.11 27.89
N SER A 458 10.94 38.40 28.70
CA SER A 458 10.86 36.95 28.90
C SER A 458 10.78 36.56 30.38
N SER A 459 10.51 35.26 30.59
CA SER A 459 10.78 34.44 31.79
C SER A 459 9.84 34.50 33.03
N THR A 460 9.25 33.32 33.30
CA THR A 460 9.18 32.58 34.59
C THR A 460 8.82 33.30 35.91
N GLY A 461 7.83 32.74 36.62
CA GLY A 461 7.64 32.95 38.07
C GLY A 461 6.55 32.04 38.65
N SER A 462 6.88 31.16 39.61
CA SER A 462 5.95 30.19 40.22
C SER A 462 5.54 30.56 41.64
N GLY A 463 4.33 30.16 42.05
CA GLY A 463 3.85 30.17 43.43
C GLY A 463 2.52 30.93 43.61
N SER A 464 1.52 30.55 44.42
CA SER A 464 1.16 29.40 45.28
C SER A 464 0.50 29.96 46.55
N GLY A 465 -0.72 29.51 46.87
CA GLY A 465 -1.48 29.92 48.07
C GLY A 465 -2.30 31.21 47.90
N ASN A 466 -3.43 31.41 48.61
CA ASN A 466 -4.10 30.51 49.56
C ASN A 466 -5.59 30.88 49.77
N ASN A 467 -6.43 29.88 50.11
CA ASN A 467 -7.77 29.90 50.74
C ASN A 467 -8.79 31.05 50.50
N GLY A 468 -10.06 30.68 50.18
CA GLY A 468 -11.17 31.65 50.01
C GLY A 468 -12.62 31.14 50.13
N SER A 469 -12.87 29.95 50.68
CA SER A 469 -14.15 29.39 51.19
C SER A 469 -15.53 29.86 50.64
N SER A 470 -16.20 28.94 49.94
CA SER A 470 -17.61 28.50 50.17
C SER A 470 -18.77 29.52 50.17
N SER A 471 -19.66 29.39 49.17
CA SER A 471 -21.10 29.18 49.41
C SER A 471 -21.72 28.32 48.28
N GLY A 472 -22.91 27.75 48.48
CA GLY A 472 -23.53 26.80 47.55
C GLY A 472 -25.05 26.63 47.73
N ASN A 473 -25.60 25.57 47.10
CA ASN A 473 -27.02 25.32 46.80
C ASN A 473 -27.64 26.24 45.71
N GLY A 474 -28.57 25.77 44.87
CA GLY A 474 -28.94 24.35 44.64
C GLY A 474 -30.32 24.12 44.00
N SER A 475 -30.34 23.31 42.94
CA SER A 475 -31.44 22.46 42.45
C SER A 475 -32.79 23.05 42.01
N SER A 476 -33.26 22.62 40.83
CA SER A 476 -34.67 22.22 40.59
C SER A 476 -34.79 21.27 39.38
N ASN A 477 -35.85 20.45 39.35
CA ASN A 477 -36.07 19.32 38.42
C ASN A 477 -37.11 19.64 37.32
N SER A 478 -37.11 18.88 36.21
CA SER A 478 -38.31 18.14 35.73
C SER A 478 -38.05 17.24 34.49
N ASN A 479 -38.94 16.25 34.29
CA ASN A 479 -38.95 15.29 33.16
C ASN A 479 -39.88 15.75 32.02
N GLY A 480 -39.70 15.25 30.78
CA GLY A 480 -40.66 15.54 29.69
C GLY A 480 -40.45 14.92 28.30
N SER A 481 -40.38 13.58 28.19
CA SER A 481 -40.40 12.78 26.94
C SER A 481 -41.11 13.36 25.71
N GLY A 482 -40.45 13.36 24.53
CA GLY A 482 -41.13 13.38 23.23
C GLY A 482 -40.21 13.60 22.01
N GLY A 483 -40.39 12.80 20.95
CA GLY A 483 -39.73 12.98 19.65
C GLY A 483 -38.45 12.16 19.43
N LYS A 484 -38.38 11.43 18.32
CA LYS A 484 -37.13 10.96 17.70
C LYS A 484 -37.02 11.66 16.35
N ASP A 485 -36.09 12.60 16.23
CA ASP A 485 -35.57 12.98 14.93
C ASP A 485 -34.48 11.99 14.54
N ASP A 486 -34.44 11.56 13.28
CA ASP A 486 -33.42 10.66 12.76
C ASP A 486 -32.10 11.44 12.56
N VAL A 487 -31.38 11.64 13.67
CA VAL A 487 -30.06 12.29 13.71
C VAL A 487 -29.07 11.50 12.87
N LYS A 488 -28.69 12.08 11.72
CA LYS A 488 -27.57 11.61 10.93
C LYS A 488 -26.28 12.27 11.45
N TYR A 489 -25.17 11.56 11.37
CA TYR A 489 -23.85 12.09 11.66
C TYR A 489 -23.07 12.29 10.36
N ASP A 490 -22.26 13.34 10.32
CA ASP A 490 -21.36 13.67 9.22
C ASP A 490 -20.06 14.27 9.80
N TYR A 491 -19.06 14.53 8.97
CA TYR A 491 -17.79 15.13 9.41
C TYR A 491 -17.67 16.58 8.94
N ASP A 492 -17.25 17.47 9.84
CA ASP A 492 -16.88 18.83 9.46
C ASP A 492 -15.57 18.87 8.67
N LYS A 493 -15.23 20.04 8.12
CA LYS A 493 -13.99 20.23 7.33
C LYS A 493 -12.70 20.21 8.17
N GLY A 494 -12.79 20.01 9.48
CA GLY A 494 -11.69 19.75 10.40
C GLY A 494 -11.63 18.30 10.88
N GLY A 495 -12.54 17.42 10.43
CA GLY A 495 -12.59 16.00 10.82
C GLY A 495 -13.37 15.73 12.12
N ASN A 496 -14.12 16.69 12.66
CA ASN A 496 -14.97 16.46 13.83
C ASN A 496 -16.30 15.83 13.43
N LEU A 497 -16.76 14.82 14.18
CA LEU A 497 -18.07 14.21 13.98
C LEU A 497 -19.18 15.16 14.50
N ILE A 498 -20.00 15.67 13.58
CA ILE A 498 -21.11 16.59 13.86
C ILE A 498 -22.47 15.90 13.61
N LYS A 499 -23.53 16.48 14.16
CA LYS A 499 -24.92 16.10 13.87
C LYS A 499 -25.44 16.95 12.72
N VAL A 500 -26.14 16.31 11.78
CA VAL A 500 -26.78 17.00 10.66
C VAL A 500 -28.25 16.60 10.53
N ASP A 501 -29.04 17.52 9.98
CA ASP A 501 -30.42 17.24 9.59
C ASP A 501 -30.48 16.33 8.35
N LYS A 502 -31.69 15.91 8.00
CA LYS A 502 -31.97 15.10 6.79
C LYS A 502 -31.61 15.79 5.46
N ASN A 503 -31.24 17.07 5.49
CA ASN A 503 -30.83 17.89 4.36
C ASN A 503 -29.30 18.14 4.34
N GLY A 504 -28.55 17.70 5.37
CA GLY A 504 -27.10 17.88 5.50
C GLY A 504 -26.66 19.16 6.20
N ASN A 505 -27.58 19.92 6.81
CA ASN A 505 -27.22 21.12 7.57
C ASN A 505 -26.82 20.73 9.01
N PRO A 506 -25.76 21.33 9.60
CA PRO A 506 -25.45 21.14 11.01
C PRO A 506 -26.61 21.52 11.94
N ILE A 507 -26.79 20.74 13.01
CA ILE A 507 -27.68 21.04 14.13
C ILE A 507 -26.81 21.20 15.40
N ASP A 508 -27.05 22.25 16.18
CA ASP A 508 -26.47 22.45 17.53
C ASP A 508 -26.87 21.32 18.51
#